data_AF-A0A947UN87-F1
#
_entry.id   AF-A0A947UN87-F1
#
_cell.length_a   1.000
_cell.length_b   1.000
_cell.length_c   1.000
_cell.angle_alpha   90.00
_cell.angle_beta   90.00
_cell.angle_gamma   90.00
#
_symmetry.space_group_name_H-M   'P 1'
#
loop_
_entity.id
_entity.type
_entity.pdbx_description
1 polymer ?
#
loop_
_entity_poly.entity_id
_entity_poly.type
_entity_poly.pdbx_seq_one_letter_code
_entity_poly.pdbx_strand_id
1 'polypeptide(L)'
;MPAIRPAAVAGMFYPDNPAVLRQTLADLLANAPAADAPHAPKALIVPHAGYIYSGAVAASAYARLAELRGRISRVVLLGPTHRVYVRGLALPGVERFATPLGEIQLDREAMQGIADLPQVTTSTAAHQMEHSLEVQLPFLQQVLGDFLLLPLAVGEATADEVAAVLEQVWGGDETLIVISSDLSHFLPDALARKVDGATVDAILALDPHLSHEQACGATPVNGLLLAARRHGLHPMALDVRNSSDTAGDPEQVVGYAAFAFTAAASPGKSRKVEADQAEAEKGASLLTLARAEIAKQFWAHLPVPSAQPWMAEPGASFVTLTRQGELRGCIGTLEAHRPLGLDVRENALAAAFRDPRFMPLARAEYDDVRV
;
A
#
# COMPACT_ATOMS: atom_id res chain seq x y z
N MET A 1 15.86 -19.81 -29.18
CA MET A 1 16.00 -18.52 -28.48
C MET A 1 14.67 -18.23 -27.79
N PRO A 2 14.66 -17.71 -26.55
CA PRO A 2 13.41 -17.33 -25.89
C PRO A 2 12.65 -16.29 -26.75
N ALA A 3 11.33 -16.39 -26.84
CA ALA A 3 10.53 -15.41 -27.55
C ALA A 3 10.53 -14.08 -26.76
N ILE A 4 10.88 -12.97 -27.42
CA ILE A 4 11.03 -11.65 -26.80
C ILE A 4 10.08 -10.67 -27.48
N ARG A 5 9.32 -9.88 -26.71
CA ARG A 5 8.60 -8.71 -27.22
C ARG A 5 9.56 -7.52 -27.26
N PRO A 6 9.88 -6.95 -28.43
CA PRO A 6 10.71 -5.75 -28.52
C PRO A 6 10.00 -4.52 -27.93
N ALA A 7 10.75 -3.47 -27.61
CA ALA A 7 10.19 -2.17 -27.28
C ALA A 7 9.50 -1.57 -28.53
N ALA A 8 8.22 -1.24 -28.42
CA ALA A 8 7.40 -0.72 -29.52
C ALA A 8 7.40 0.81 -29.59
N VAL A 9 7.69 1.51 -28.49
CA VAL A 9 7.56 2.97 -28.39
C VAL A 9 8.80 3.70 -27.85
N ALA A 10 9.92 2.98 -27.68
CA ALA A 10 11.23 3.60 -27.45
C ALA A 10 11.57 4.58 -28.60
N GLY A 11 12.07 5.77 -28.25
CA GLY A 11 12.34 6.87 -29.18
C GLY A 11 11.10 7.74 -29.48
N MET A 12 9.90 7.32 -29.07
CA MET A 12 8.66 8.09 -29.25
C MET A 12 8.06 8.54 -27.92
N PHE A 13 7.87 7.62 -26.98
CA PHE A 13 7.26 7.90 -25.67
C PHE A 13 8.31 8.17 -24.59
N TYR A 14 9.51 7.61 -24.77
CA TYR A 14 10.66 7.78 -23.89
C TYR A 14 11.95 7.57 -24.71
N PRO A 15 13.12 8.07 -24.26
CA PRO A 15 14.37 7.94 -25.02
C PRO A 15 14.75 6.47 -25.32
N ASP A 16 15.20 6.19 -26.54
CA ASP A 16 15.72 4.87 -26.95
C ASP A 16 17.19 4.66 -26.56
N ASN A 17 17.95 5.73 -26.36
CA ASN A 17 19.32 5.65 -25.88
C ASN A 17 19.35 5.31 -24.38
N PRO A 18 20.02 4.22 -23.95
CA PRO A 18 20.01 3.77 -22.56
C PRO A 18 20.61 4.75 -21.56
N ALA A 19 21.64 5.51 -21.95
CA ALA A 19 22.26 6.49 -21.05
C ALA A 19 21.34 7.70 -20.85
N VAL A 20 20.72 8.18 -21.93
CA VAL A 20 19.74 9.28 -21.87
C VAL A 20 18.52 8.85 -21.06
N LEU A 21 17.98 7.65 -21.30
CA LEU A 21 16.82 7.12 -20.58
C LEU A 21 17.08 7.02 -19.07
N ARG A 22 18.23 6.48 -18.65
CA ARG A 22 18.60 6.43 -17.22
C ARG A 22 18.67 7.81 -16.60
N GLN A 23 19.28 8.78 -17.29
CA GLN A 23 19.37 10.15 -16.79
C GLN A 23 17.99 10.79 -16.69
N THR A 24 17.16 10.67 -17.73
CA THR A 24 15.77 11.17 -17.72
C THR A 24 14.98 10.60 -16.54
N LEU A 25 15.06 9.29 -16.30
CA LEU A 25 14.38 8.66 -15.17
C LEU A 25 14.94 9.13 -13.82
N ALA A 26 16.27 9.25 -13.69
CA ALA A 26 16.90 9.74 -12.47
C ALA A 26 16.47 11.18 -12.15
N ASP A 27 16.42 12.06 -13.16
CA ASP A 27 15.98 13.44 -12.99
C ASP A 27 14.49 13.52 -12.61
N LEU A 28 13.63 12.73 -13.26
CA LEU A 28 12.21 12.67 -12.94
C LEU A 28 11.98 12.16 -11.51
N LEU A 29 12.68 11.11 -11.09
CA LEU A 29 12.58 10.54 -9.75
C LEU A 29 13.15 11.48 -8.68
N ALA A 30 14.24 12.18 -8.96
CA ALA A 30 14.84 13.14 -8.01
C ALA A 30 13.96 14.37 -7.79
N ASN A 31 13.18 14.77 -8.80
CA ASN A 31 12.24 15.90 -8.73
C ASN A 31 10.84 15.49 -8.26
N ALA A 32 10.59 14.22 -7.96
CA ALA A 32 9.32 13.76 -7.44
C ALA A 32 9.04 14.39 -6.06
N PRO A 33 7.79 14.78 -5.75
CA PRO A 33 7.44 15.34 -4.45
C PRO A 33 7.84 14.41 -3.29
N ALA A 34 8.32 15.01 -2.19
CA ALA A 34 8.69 14.28 -0.98
C ALA A 34 7.53 13.38 -0.49
N ALA A 35 7.88 12.27 0.17
CA ALA A 35 6.93 11.27 0.59
C ALA A 35 6.36 11.58 1.97
N ASP A 36 5.07 11.93 2.03
CA ASP A 36 4.27 11.84 3.27
C ASP A 36 3.48 10.51 3.33
N ALA A 37 3.96 9.46 2.63
CA ALA A 37 3.34 8.14 2.62
C ALA A 37 3.96 7.26 3.71
N PRO A 38 3.26 6.92 4.80
CA PRO A 38 3.84 6.19 5.93
C PRO A 38 4.13 4.71 5.64
N HIS A 39 3.65 4.16 4.53
CA HIS A 39 3.72 2.73 4.22
C HIS A 39 4.09 2.45 2.76
N ALA A 40 4.77 1.31 2.58
CA ALA A 40 5.07 0.74 1.26
C ALA A 40 3.76 0.48 0.49
N PRO A 41 3.61 0.97 -0.75
CA PRO A 41 2.41 0.71 -1.54
C PRO A 41 2.33 -0.75 -1.97
N LYS A 42 1.13 -1.35 -1.82
CA LYS A 42 0.79 -2.66 -2.39
C LYS A 42 0.39 -2.54 -3.86
N ALA A 43 -0.27 -1.44 -4.21
CA ALA A 43 -0.64 -1.15 -5.59
C ALA A 43 -0.41 0.33 -5.96
N LEU A 44 -0.19 0.58 -7.25
CA LEU A 44 -0.10 1.91 -7.84
C LEU A 44 -1.10 2.05 -9.00
N ILE A 45 -1.63 3.25 -9.20
CA ILE A 45 -2.20 3.68 -10.49
C ILE A 45 -1.27 4.75 -11.05
N VAL A 46 -0.86 4.61 -12.31
CA VAL A 46 0.13 5.50 -12.96
C VAL A 46 -0.24 5.80 -14.42
N PRO A 47 0.08 7.01 -14.93
CA PRO A 47 -0.19 7.39 -16.31
C PRO A 47 0.77 6.74 -17.31
N HIS A 48 0.39 6.69 -18.59
CA HIS A 48 1.17 6.07 -19.67
C HIS A 48 1.33 6.90 -20.94
N ALA A 49 1.02 8.20 -20.91
CA ALA A 49 1.49 9.11 -21.95
C ALA A 49 3.03 9.20 -22.01
N GLY A 50 3.57 9.87 -23.03
CA GLY A 50 5.01 10.07 -23.17
C GLY A 50 5.63 10.81 -21.98
N TYR A 51 6.88 10.49 -21.63
CA TYR A 51 7.55 10.99 -20.42
C TYR A 51 7.64 12.51 -20.34
N ILE A 52 7.66 13.20 -21.47
CA ILE A 52 7.61 14.67 -21.51
C ILE A 52 6.31 15.24 -20.91
N TYR A 53 5.21 14.49 -20.97
CA TYR A 53 3.91 14.92 -20.48
C TYR A 53 3.59 14.35 -19.09
N SER A 54 3.68 13.04 -18.93
CA SER A 54 3.22 12.34 -17.72
C SER A 54 4.33 11.78 -16.84
N GLY A 55 5.60 11.89 -17.29
CA GLY A 55 6.74 11.27 -16.60
C GLY A 55 6.93 11.79 -15.17
N ALA A 56 6.68 13.07 -14.92
CA ALA A 56 6.76 13.65 -13.57
C ALA A 56 5.67 13.09 -12.64
N VAL A 57 4.46 12.91 -13.16
CA VAL A 57 3.33 12.32 -12.42
C VAL A 57 3.62 10.85 -12.12
N ALA A 58 4.06 10.07 -13.12
CA ALA A 58 4.49 8.68 -12.91
C ALA A 58 5.63 8.56 -11.89
N ALA A 59 6.63 9.45 -11.95
CA ALA A 59 7.75 9.47 -11.02
C ALA A 59 7.31 9.70 -9.56
N SER A 60 6.25 10.47 -9.30
CA SER A 60 5.69 10.64 -7.95
C SER A 60 5.27 9.32 -7.31
N ALA A 61 4.80 8.35 -8.10
CA ALA A 61 4.47 7.00 -7.66
C ALA A 61 5.72 6.11 -7.55
N TYR A 62 6.55 6.08 -8.60
CA TYR A 62 7.71 5.19 -8.64
C TYR A 62 8.79 5.55 -7.61
N ALA A 63 8.91 6.82 -7.22
CA ALA A 63 9.77 7.26 -6.14
C ALA A 63 9.43 6.59 -4.80
N ARG A 64 8.17 6.14 -4.61
CA ARG A 64 7.73 5.41 -3.40
C ARG A 64 8.28 3.98 -3.33
N LEU A 65 8.87 3.47 -4.41
CA LEU A 65 9.37 2.10 -4.48
C LEU A 65 10.88 1.98 -4.21
N ALA A 66 11.62 3.10 -4.10
CA ALA A 66 13.08 3.06 -3.99
C ALA A 66 13.58 2.22 -2.80
N GLU A 67 12.91 2.33 -1.64
CA GLU A 67 13.23 1.55 -0.44
C GLU A 67 12.76 0.08 -0.50
N LEU A 68 12.01 -0.29 -1.54
CA LEU A 68 11.50 -1.64 -1.77
C LEU A 68 12.34 -2.43 -2.78
N ARG A 69 13.43 -1.83 -3.28
CA ARG A 69 14.39 -2.50 -4.14
C ARG A 69 14.90 -3.79 -3.49
N GLY A 70 14.86 -4.89 -4.23
CA GLY A 70 15.24 -6.22 -3.75
C GLY A 70 14.22 -6.88 -2.80
N ARG A 71 13.15 -6.18 -2.40
CA ARG A 71 12.00 -6.77 -1.68
C ARG A 71 10.88 -7.15 -2.63
N ILE A 72 10.60 -6.31 -3.63
CA ILE A 72 9.68 -6.64 -4.70
C ILE A 72 10.37 -7.57 -5.68
N SER A 73 9.88 -8.81 -5.80
CA SER A 73 10.37 -9.78 -6.77
C SER A 73 9.38 -10.02 -7.91
N ARG A 74 8.12 -9.57 -7.77
CA ARG A 74 7.06 -9.70 -8.78
C ARG A 74 6.35 -8.38 -8.99
N VAL A 75 6.13 -8.03 -10.26
CA VAL A 75 5.26 -6.91 -10.66
C VAL A 75 4.11 -7.47 -11.50
N VAL A 76 2.89 -7.28 -11.02
CA VAL A 76 1.65 -7.54 -11.76
C VAL A 76 1.21 -6.23 -12.40
N LEU A 77 1.28 -6.14 -13.73
CA LEU A 77 1.07 -4.90 -14.48
C LEU A 77 -0.14 -5.06 -15.40
N LEU A 78 -1.20 -4.28 -15.17
CA LEU A 78 -2.39 -4.24 -16.00
C LEU A 78 -2.50 -2.87 -16.68
N GLY A 79 -2.96 -2.87 -17.93
CA GLY A 79 -3.20 -1.65 -18.69
C GLY A 79 -4.19 -1.90 -19.81
N PRO A 80 -4.88 -0.86 -20.31
CA PRO A 80 -5.87 -1.01 -21.37
C PRO A 80 -5.22 -1.42 -22.70
N THR A 81 -6.02 -2.01 -23.58
CA THR A 81 -5.69 -2.21 -24.99
C THR A 81 -6.15 -1.03 -25.85
N HIS A 82 -5.26 -0.43 -26.63
CA HIS A 82 -5.55 0.69 -27.53
C HIS A 82 -5.65 0.28 -29.01
N ARG A 83 -4.98 -0.81 -29.40
CA ARG A 83 -4.79 -1.16 -30.83
C ARG A 83 -5.51 -2.42 -31.26
N VAL A 84 -5.60 -3.40 -30.38
CA VAL A 84 -6.14 -4.72 -30.69
C VAL A 84 -7.23 -5.01 -29.68
N TYR A 85 -8.42 -5.28 -30.19
CA TYR A 85 -9.53 -5.71 -29.36
C TYR A 85 -9.21 -7.05 -28.68
N VAL A 86 -9.48 -7.12 -27.37
CA VAL A 86 -9.37 -8.32 -26.55
C VAL A 86 -10.69 -8.49 -25.83
N ARG A 87 -11.25 -9.69 -25.85
CA ARG A 87 -12.30 -10.09 -24.92
C ARG A 87 -11.63 -10.64 -23.66
N GLY A 88 -11.81 -9.98 -22.53
CA GLY A 88 -11.14 -10.30 -21.28
C GLY A 88 -9.75 -9.64 -21.13
N LEU A 89 -8.81 -10.38 -20.58
CA LEU A 89 -7.41 -9.99 -20.36
C LEU A 89 -6.49 -10.89 -21.18
N ALA A 90 -5.50 -10.30 -21.83
CA ALA A 90 -4.54 -11.04 -22.66
C ALA A 90 -3.16 -11.14 -22.01
N LEU A 91 -2.62 -12.35 -21.99
CA LEU A 91 -1.21 -12.68 -21.81
C LEU A 91 -0.44 -12.54 -23.14
N PRO A 92 0.87 -12.27 -23.12
CA PRO A 92 1.62 -11.90 -24.33
C PRO A 92 2.11 -13.07 -25.20
N GLY A 93 2.15 -14.29 -24.68
CA GLY A 93 2.66 -15.47 -25.42
C GLY A 93 4.17 -15.44 -25.71
N VAL A 94 4.92 -14.62 -24.98
CA VAL A 94 6.40 -14.53 -25.05
C VAL A 94 7.01 -14.79 -23.68
N GLU A 95 8.33 -14.79 -23.58
CA GLU A 95 9.04 -15.10 -22.32
C GLU A 95 9.68 -13.87 -21.68
N ARG A 96 9.95 -12.83 -22.46
CA ARG A 96 10.61 -11.60 -22.01
C ARG A 96 10.08 -10.39 -22.74
N PHE A 97 10.13 -9.24 -22.09
CA PHE A 97 9.95 -7.93 -22.72
C PHE A 97 11.30 -7.21 -22.76
N ALA A 98 11.64 -6.61 -23.89
CA ALA A 98 12.85 -5.80 -24.03
C ALA A 98 12.55 -4.31 -23.85
N THR A 99 13.45 -3.59 -23.18
CA THR A 99 13.51 -2.13 -23.13
C THR A 99 14.93 -1.68 -23.48
N PRO A 100 15.18 -0.38 -23.69
CA PRO A 100 16.55 0.12 -23.80
C PRO A 100 17.43 -0.18 -22.58
N LEU A 101 16.85 -0.39 -21.39
CA LEU A 101 17.61 -0.66 -20.16
C LEU A 101 17.97 -2.15 -19.98
N GLY A 102 17.37 -3.03 -20.78
CA GLY A 102 17.59 -4.48 -20.73
C GLY A 102 16.28 -5.26 -20.84
N GLU A 103 16.39 -6.57 -20.77
CA GLU A 103 15.24 -7.49 -20.83
C GLU A 103 14.64 -7.73 -19.43
N ILE A 104 13.32 -7.89 -19.38
CA ILE A 104 12.57 -8.26 -18.18
C ILE A 104 11.98 -9.65 -18.41
N GLN A 105 12.20 -10.55 -17.46
CA GLN A 105 11.67 -11.90 -17.52
C GLN A 105 10.19 -11.92 -17.11
N LEU A 106 9.37 -12.64 -17.89
CA LEU A 106 7.96 -12.81 -17.53
C LEU A 106 7.79 -13.93 -16.49
N ASP A 107 6.86 -13.72 -15.58
CA ASP A 107 6.51 -14.66 -14.52
C ASP A 107 5.65 -15.80 -15.08
N ARG A 108 6.30 -16.89 -15.49
CA ARG A 108 5.60 -18.05 -16.07
C ARG A 108 4.66 -18.73 -15.08
N GLU A 109 5.03 -18.78 -13.82
CA GLU A 109 4.21 -19.43 -12.78
C GLU A 109 2.92 -18.63 -12.59
N ALA A 110 3.03 -17.30 -12.45
CA ALA A 110 1.87 -16.44 -12.31
C ALA A 110 0.99 -16.44 -13.56
N MET A 111 1.58 -16.45 -14.76
CA MET A 111 0.83 -16.59 -16.02
C MET A 111 0.05 -17.91 -16.09
N GLN A 112 0.67 -19.03 -15.68
CA GLN A 112 0.00 -20.34 -15.63
C GLN A 112 -1.12 -20.36 -14.59
N GLY A 113 -0.92 -19.73 -13.44
CA GLY A 113 -1.92 -19.67 -12.36
C GLY A 113 -3.24 -18.99 -12.74
N ILE A 114 -3.26 -18.16 -13.78
CA ILE A 114 -4.47 -17.47 -14.26
C ILE A 114 -4.92 -17.92 -15.65
N ALA A 115 -4.18 -18.81 -16.31
CA ALA A 115 -4.45 -19.20 -17.70
C ALA A 115 -5.79 -19.93 -17.88
N ASP A 116 -6.28 -20.61 -16.85
CA ASP A 116 -7.54 -21.37 -16.87
C ASP A 116 -8.77 -20.50 -16.55
N LEU A 117 -8.58 -19.22 -16.20
CA LEU A 117 -9.70 -18.30 -15.99
C LEU A 117 -10.38 -18.00 -17.34
N PRO A 118 -11.72 -18.07 -17.44
CA PRO A 118 -12.44 -17.93 -18.71
C PRO A 118 -12.27 -16.55 -19.36
N GLN A 119 -11.95 -15.52 -18.57
CA GLN A 119 -11.65 -14.17 -19.03
C GLN A 119 -10.17 -13.95 -19.42
N VAL A 120 -9.30 -14.97 -19.31
CA VAL A 120 -7.88 -14.84 -19.65
C VAL A 120 -7.60 -15.58 -20.95
N THR A 121 -6.93 -14.89 -21.89
CA THR A 121 -6.49 -15.45 -23.17
C THR A 121 -5.02 -15.15 -23.41
N THR A 122 -4.42 -15.76 -24.44
CA THR A 122 -3.09 -15.39 -24.92
C THR A 122 -3.21 -14.71 -26.27
N SER A 123 -2.66 -13.50 -26.41
CA SER A 123 -2.64 -12.75 -27.67
C SER A 123 -1.35 -11.95 -27.83
N THR A 124 -0.41 -12.47 -28.60
CA THR A 124 0.83 -11.74 -28.95
C THR A 124 0.52 -10.44 -29.69
N ALA A 125 -0.49 -10.43 -30.56
CA ALA A 125 -0.91 -9.23 -31.29
C ALA A 125 -1.37 -8.11 -30.34
N ALA A 126 -2.08 -8.45 -29.26
CA ALA A 126 -2.54 -7.48 -28.26
C ALA A 126 -1.38 -6.79 -27.53
N HIS A 127 -0.23 -7.42 -27.45
CA HIS A 127 0.94 -6.86 -26.77
C HIS A 127 1.93 -6.19 -27.72
N GLN A 128 2.06 -6.68 -28.96
CA GLN A 128 3.15 -6.33 -29.88
C GLN A 128 3.38 -4.82 -30.04
N MET A 129 2.29 -4.05 -30.13
CA MET A 129 2.34 -2.59 -30.31
C MET A 129 1.62 -1.81 -29.21
N GLU A 130 1.25 -2.48 -28.11
CA GLU A 130 0.60 -1.84 -26.97
C GLU A 130 1.61 -1.09 -26.11
N HIS A 131 1.30 0.14 -25.75
CA HIS A 131 2.22 1.04 -25.05
C HIS A 131 1.87 1.21 -23.58
N SER A 132 0.61 0.99 -23.20
CA SER A 132 0.12 1.22 -21.83
C SER A 132 0.94 0.45 -20.78
N LEU A 133 1.38 -0.77 -21.11
CA LEU A 133 2.25 -1.59 -20.27
C LEU A 133 3.72 -1.18 -20.41
N GLU A 134 4.19 -0.92 -21.64
CA GLU A 134 5.60 -0.71 -21.94
C GLU A 134 6.19 0.55 -21.28
N VAL A 135 5.44 1.65 -21.27
CA VAL A 135 5.89 2.95 -20.75
C VAL A 135 6.25 2.88 -19.26
N GLN A 136 5.71 1.90 -18.54
CA GLN A 136 5.97 1.65 -17.12
C GLN A 136 7.30 0.94 -16.86
N LEU A 137 7.79 0.17 -17.83
CA LEU A 137 8.88 -0.78 -17.62
C LEU A 137 10.24 -0.11 -17.31
N PRO A 138 10.64 0.99 -17.98
CA PRO A 138 11.89 1.66 -17.65
C PRO A 138 11.93 2.21 -16.21
N PHE A 139 10.81 2.79 -15.73
CA PHE A 139 10.70 3.22 -14.34
C PHE A 139 10.88 2.06 -13.37
N LEU A 140 10.18 0.94 -13.60
CA LEU A 140 10.27 -0.25 -12.77
C LEU A 140 11.71 -0.82 -12.73
N GLN A 141 12.39 -0.93 -13.88
CA GLN A 141 13.79 -1.37 -13.94
C GLN A 141 14.74 -0.43 -13.19
N GLN A 142 14.52 0.88 -13.30
CA GLN A 142 15.35 1.88 -12.62
C GLN A 142 15.23 1.76 -11.09
N VAL A 143 14.01 1.61 -10.57
CA VAL A 143 13.76 1.63 -9.12
C VAL A 143 13.93 0.25 -8.45
N LEU A 144 13.44 -0.82 -9.06
CA LEU A 144 13.42 -2.17 -8.46
C LEU A 144 14.64 -3.02 -8.82
N GLY A 145 15.31 -2.78 -9.95
CA GLY A 145 16.33 -3.67 -10.47
C GLY A 145 15.71 -4.94 -11.06
N ASP A 146 16.06 -6.11 -10.52
CA ASP A 146 15.60 -7.41 -11.01
C ASP A 146 14.25 -7.80 -10.41
N PHE A 147 13.29 -8.15 -11.27
CA PHE A 147 11.96 -8.66 -10.89
C PHE A 147 11.36 -9.51 -12.01
N LEU A 148 10.34 -10.31 -11.68
CA LEU A 148 9.49 -11.01 -12.63
C LEU A 148 8.26 -10.17 -12.98
N LEU A 149 7.88 -10.14 -14.25
CA LEU A 149 6.73 -9.36 -14.74
C LEU A 149 5.56 -10.27 -15.13
N LEU A 150 4.37 -9.97 -14.63
CA LEU A 150 3.11 -10.48 -15.16
C LEU A 150 2.37 -9.33 -15.88
N PRO A 151 2.51 -9.21 -17.22
CA PRO A 151 1.84 -8.17 -17.99
C PRO A 151 0.49 -8.64 -18.51
N LEU A 152 -0.56 -7.85 -18.30
CA LEU A 152 -1.92 -8.15 -18.71
C LEU A 152 -2.50 -6.96 -19.50
N ALA A 153 -2.75 -7.20 -20.79
CA ALA A 153 -3.44 -6.23 -21.63
C ALA A 153 -4.95 -6.44 -21.46
N VAL A 154 -5.64 -5.45 -20.90
CA VAL A 154 -7.05 -5.53 -20.49
C VAL A 154 -7.92 -4.91 -21.57
N GLY A 155 -8.79 -5.73 -22.16
CA GLY A 155 -9.79 -5.28 -23.13
C GLY A 155 -11.19 -5.25 -22.52
N GLU A 156 -12.16 -5.86 -23.21
CA GLU A 156 -13.55 -5.96 -22.75
C GLU A 156 -13.67 -6.99 -21.63
N ALA A 157 -13.61 -6.52 -20.39
CA ALA A 157 -13.82 -7.30 -19.18
C ALA A 157 -14.69 -6.51 -18.19
N THR A 158 -15.32 -7.22 -17.27
CA THR A 158 -15.97 -6.61 -16.10
C THR A 158 -14.95 -6.31 -14.99
N ALA A 159 -15.29 -5.38 -14.11
CA ALA A 159 -14.45 -5.09 -12.93
C ALA A 159 -14.27 -6.34 -12.05
N ASP A 160 -15.30 -7.17 -11.89
CA ASP A 160 -15.21 -8.43 -11.14
C ASP A 160 -14.30 -9.46 -11.80
N GLU A 161 -14.30 -9.57 -13.14
CA GLU A 161 -13.38 -10.45 -13.86
C GLU A 161 -11.92 -10.03 -13.67
N VAL A 162 -11.63 -8.73 -13.72
CA VAL A 162 -10.30 -8.20 -13.40
C VAL A 162 -9.95 -8.47 -11.94
N ALA A 163 -10.86 -8.17 -11.01
CA ALA A 163 -10.62 -8.40 -9.59
C ALA A 163 -10.35 -9.89 -9.31
N ALA A 164 -11.07 -10.81 -9.94
CA ALA A 164 -10.85 -12.24 -9.82
C ALA A 164 -9.45 -12.67 -10.31
N VAL A 165 -8.95 -12.06 -11.39
CA VAL A 165 -7.56 -12.27 -11.83
C VAL A 165 -6.59 -11.74 -10.77
N LEU A 166 -6.80 -10.51 -10.28
CA LEU A 166 -5.94 -9.91 -9.25
C LEU A 166 -5.91 -10.73 -7.96
N GLU A 167 -7.02 -11.31 -7.51
CA GLU A 167 -7.06 -12.18 -6.32
C GLU A 167 -6.14 -13.40 -6.49
N GLN A 168 -6.10 -14.01 -7.68
CA GLN A 168 -5.24 -15.18 -7.94
C GLN A 168 -3.75 -14.85 -7.92
N VAL A 169 -3.39 -13.61 -8.25
CA VAL A 169 -1.98 -13.17 -8.34
C VAL A 169 -1.63 -12.10 -7.30
N TRP A 170 -2.44 -11.97 -6.26
CA TRP A 170 -2.31 -10.89 -5.28
C TRP A 170 -0.93 -10.88 -4.61
N GLY A 171 -0.46 -12.06 -4.20
CA GLY A 171 0.84 -12.25 -3.55
C GLY A 171 0.98 -11.53 -2.20
N GLY A 172 2.16 -11.62 -1.60
CA GLY A 172 2.51 -10.98 -0.33
C GLY A 172 3.23 -9.64 -0.52
N ASP A 173 4.14 -9.31 0.39
CA ASP A 173 4.95 -8.09 0.37
C ASP A 173 5.93 -8.05 -0.84
N GLU A 174 6.18 -9.19 -1.48
CA GLU A 174 7.06 -9.33 -2.64
C GLU A 174 6.41 -8.97 -3.98
N THR A 175 5.08 -8.79 -3.98
CA THR A 175 4.29 -8.55 -5.18
C THR A 175 3.75 -7.12 -5.20
N LEU A 176 4.16 -6.34 -6.19
CA LEU A 176 3.61 -5.02 -6.51
C LEU A 176 2.57 -5.13 -7.61
N ILE A 177 1.42 -4.48 -7.43
CA ILE A 177 0.40 -4.34 -8.47
C ILE A 177 0.51 -2.94 -9.09
N VAL A 178 0.54 -2.84 -10.42
CA VAL A 178 0.57 -1.57 -11.13
C VAL A 178 -0.57 -1.55 -12.13
N ILE A 179 -1.43 -0.54 -12.04
CA ILE A 179 -2.48 -0.27 -13.02
C ILE A 179 -2.09 0.94 -13.83
N SER A 180 -2.07 0.78 -15.14
CA SER A 180 -1.69 1.82 -16.09
C SER A 180 -2.93 2.52 -16.63
N SER A 181 -3.08 3.81 -16.36
CA SER A 181 -4.19 4.63 -16.85
C SER A 181 -3.86 6.13 -16.85
N ASP A 182 -4.14 6.78 -17.98
CA ASP A 182 -4.38 8.22 -18.02
C ASP A 182 -5.85 8.51 -17.60
N LEU A 183 -6.19 9.78 -17.35
CA LEU A 183 -7.55 10.22 -17.02
C LEU A 183 -8.30 10.66 -18.29
N SER A 184 -9.01 11.80 -18.24
CA SER A 184 -9.79 12.30 -19.37
C SER A 184 -8.91 12.72 -20.54
N HIS A 185 -9.46 12.67 -21.76
CA HIS A 185 -8.77 12.99 -23.01
C HIS A 185 -9.50 14.09 -23.79
N PHE A 186 -8.74 15.00 -24.38
CA PHE A 186 -9.19 16.00 -25.37
C PHE A 186 -10.30 16.93 -24.87
N LEU A 187 -10.28 17.26 -23.58
CA LEU A 187 -11.17 18.25 -22.99
C LEU A 187 -10.43 19.59 -22.82
N PRO A 188 -11.14 20.74 -22.84
CA PRO A 188 -10.56 22.01 -22.41
C PRO A 188 -10.13 21.94 -20.94
N ASP A 189 -9.02 22.59 -20.56
CA ASP A 189 -8.40 22.48 -19.22
C ASP A 189 -9.39 22.60 -18.06
N ALA A 190 -10.26 23.62 -18.06
CA ALA A 190 -11.23 23.84 -16.99
C ALA A 190 -12.23 22.68 -16.84
N LEU A 191 -12.64 22.06 -17.95
CA LEU A 191 -13.52 20.91 -17.94
C LEU A 191 -12.77 19.64 -17.54
N ALA A 192 -11.54 19.45 -18.06
CA ALA A 192 -10.67 18.35 -17.68
C ALA A 192 -10.44 18.32 -16.17
N ARG A 193 -10.04 19.44 -15.55
CA ARG A 193 -9.83 19.54 -14.09
C ARG A 193 -11.08 19.16 -13.29
N LYS A 194 -12.27 19.50 -13.78
CA LYS A 194 -13.53 19.12 -13.12
C LYS A 194 -13.81 17.61 -13.25
N VAL A 195 -13.67 17.06 -14.45
CA VAL A 195 -13.91 15.62 -14.71
C VAL A 195 -12.87 14.78 -13.98
N ASP A 196 -11.60 15.13 -14.11
CA ASP A 196 -10.48 14.46 -13.46
C ASP A 196 -10.57 14.56 -11.93
N GLY A 197 -10.99 15.70 -11.38
CA GLY A 197 -11.25 15.85 -9.95
C GLY A 197 -12.33 14.88 -9.45
N ALA A 198 -13.43 14.72 -10.18
CA ALA A 198 -14.47 13.74 -9.84
C ALA A 198 -13.96 12.30 -9.96
N THR A 199 -13.10 12.00 -10.95
CA THR A 199 -12.46 10.70 -11.11
C THR A 199 -11.51 10.41 -9.94
N VAL A 200 -10.71 11.39 -9.51
CA VAL A 200 -9.84 11.31 -8.33
C VAL A 200 -10.67 11.02 -7.08
N ASP A 201 -11.74 11.77 -6.84
CA ASP A 201 -12.63 11.57 -5.69
C ASP A 201 -13.25 10.17 -5.68
N ALA A 202 -13.68 9.67 -6.83
CA ALA A 202 -14.21 8.32 -6.98
C ALA A 202 -13.15 7.25 -6.66
N ILE A 203 -11.91 7.39 -7.17
CA ILE A 203 -10.79 6.49 -6.84
C ILE A 203 -10.49 6.54 -5.34
N LEU A 204 -10.46 7.71 -4.72
CA LEU A 204 -10.21 7.89 -3.28
C LEU A 204 -11.32 7.25 -2.43
N ALA A 205 -12.57 7.26 -2.92
CA ALA A 205 -13.70 6.58 -2.32
C ALA A 205 -13.79 5.08 -2.67
N LEU A 206 -12.81 4.56 -3.42
CA LEU A 206 -12.76 3.20 -3.96
C LEU A 206 -13.95 2.84 -4.86
N ASP A 207 -14.65 3.78 -5.49
CA ASP A 207 -15.82 3.56 -6.35
C ASP A 207 -15.44 2.92 -7.71
N PRO A 208 -15.90 1.69 -8.04
CA PRO A 208 -15.39 0.90 -9.16
C PRO A 208 -16.27 1.07 -10.41
N HIS A 209 -16.91 2.24 -10.57
CA HIS A 209 -17.83 2.54 -11.66
C HIS A 209 -17.30 3.63 -12.60
N LEU A 210 -15.98 3.77 -12.68
CA LEU A 210 -15.37 4.72 -13.62
C LEU A 210 -15.69 4.31 -15.07
N SER A 211 -15.97 5.30 -15.92
CA SER A 211 -16.17 5.09 -17.35
C SER A 211 -14.88 5.27 -18.15
N HIS A 212 -14.85 4.78 -19.40
CA HIS A 212 -13.67 4.90 -20.27
C HIS A 212 -13.40 6.34 -20.72
N GLU A 213 -14.39 7.24 -20.62
CA GLU A 213 -14.23 8.68 -20.83
C GLU A 213 -13.51 9.37 -19.66
N GLN A 214 -13.63 8.81 -18.45
CA GLN A 214 -12.96 9.32 -17.26
C GLN A 214 -11.52 8.84 -17.14
N ALA A 215 -11.23 7.63 -17.63
CA ALA A 215 -9.92 7.01 -17.57
C ALA A 215 -9.79 5.95 -18.67
N CYS A 216 -8.74 5.98 -19.48
CA CYS A 216 -8.56 4.96 -20.53
C CYS A 216 -8.39 3.55 -19.96
N GLY A 217 -7.81 3.44 -18.76
CA GLY A 217 -7.70 2.21 -17.97
C GLY A 217 -8.84 2.00 -16.99
N ALA A 218 -10.04 2.54 -17.23
CA ALA A 218 -11.18 2.40 -16.32
C ALA A 218 -11.45 0.95 -15.89
N THR A 219 -11.42 0.00 -16.83
CA THR A 219 -11.64 -1.43 -16.54
C THR A 219 -10.63 -1.99 -15.53
N PRO A 220 -9.30 -1.92 -15.76
CA PRO A 220 -8.33 -2.39 -14.77
C PRO A 220 -8.32 -1.56 -13.47
N VAL A 221 -8.62 -0.25 -13.52
CA VAL A 221 -8.76 0.57 -12.31
C VAL A 221 -9.92 0.06 -11.47
N ASN A 222 -11.11 -0.09 -12.04
CA ASN A 222 -12.30 -0.56 -11.34
C ASN A 222 -12.08 -1.94 -10.69
N GLY A 223 -11.39 -2.86 -11.38
CA GLY A 223 -11.00 -4.14 -10.81
C GLY A 223 -10.06 -4.03 -9.61
N LEU A 224 -9.05 -3.14 -9.68
CA LEU A 224 -8.21 -2.84 -8.53
C LEU A 224 -9.02 -2.23 -7.39
N LEU A 225 -9.95 -1.31 -7.64
CA LEU A 225 -10.75 -0.68 -6.59
C LEU A 225 -11.59 -1.71 -5.82
N LEU A 226 -12.15 -2.72 -6.52
CA LEU A 226 -12.83 -3.85 -5.87
C LEU A 226 -11.88 -4.67 -5.00
N ALA A 227 -10.71 -5.04 -5.52
CA ALA A 227 -9.72 -5.81 -4.78
C ALA A 227 -9.17 -5.01 -3.57
N ALA A 228 -8.90 -3.72 -3.74
CA ALA A 228 -8.45 -2.82 -2.68
C ALA A 228 -9.43 -2.78 -1.50
N ARG A 229 -10.75 -2.74 -1.76
CA ARG A 229 -11.76 -2.83 -0.69
C ARG A 229 -11.69 -4.16 0.06
N ARG A 230 -11.57 -5.28 -0.67
CA ARG A 230 -11.49 -6.64 -0.08
C ARG A 230 -10.26 -6.79 0.82
N HIS A 231 -9.15 -6.17 0.43
CA HIS A 231 -7.87 -6.22 1.15
C HIS A 231 -7.64 -5.05 2.12
N GLY A 232 -8.63 -4.18 2.33
CA GLY A 232 -8.52 -3.05 3.27
C GLY A 232 -7.41 -2.05 2.90
N LEU A 233 -7.15 -1.87 1.61
CA LEU A 233 -6.21 -0.86 1.13
C LEU A 233 -6.87 0.51 1.07
N HIS A 234 -6.10 1.54 1.41
CA HIS A 234 -6.49 2.93 1.30
C HIS A 234 -5.73 3.61 0.16
N PRO A 235 -6.45 4.22 -0.80
CA PRO A 235 -5.84 5.01 -1.85
C PRO A 235 -5.39 6.37 -1.31
N MET A 236 -4.31 6.88 -1.87
CA MET A 236 -3.83 8.24 -1.70
C MET A 236 -3.39 8.80 -3.06
N ALA A 237 -3.90 9.97 -3.42
CA ALA A 237 -3.43 10.69 -4.59
C ALA A 237 -2.04 11.27 -4.29
N LEU A 238 -1.09 11.03 -5.19
CA LEU A 238 0.30 11.47 -5.06
C LEU A 238 0.57 12.73 -5.89
N ASP A 239 0.02 12.77 -7.10
CA ASP A 239 0.12 13.89 -8.01
C ASP A 239 -1.06 13.84 -9.00
N VAL A 240 -1.59 15.01 -9.36
CA VAL A 240 -2.71 15.17 -10.29
C VAL A 240 -2.43 16.41 -11.13
N ARG A 241 -2.28 16.21 -12.44
CA ARG A 241 -1.95 17.23 -13.43
C ARG A 241 -2.65 16.93 -14.74
N ASN A 242 -2.53 17.82 -15.71
CA ASN A 242 -2.85 17.51 -17.10
C ASN A 242 -1.74 18.01 -18.02
N SER A 243 -1.87 17.75 -19.33
CA SER A 243 -0.85 18.14 -20.31
C SER A 243 -0.61 19.65 -20.39
N SER A 244 -1.53 20.53 -19.96
CA SER A 244 -1.29 21.97 -19.92
C SER A 244 -0.32 22.40 -18.82
N ASP A 245 -0.18 21.60 -17.75
CA ASP A 245 0.80 21.86 -16.68
C ASP A 245 2.25 21.59 -17.13
N THR A 246 2.45 21.07 -18.35
CA THR A 246 3.76 20.81 -18.95
C THR A 246 3.96 21.58 -20.26
N ALA A 247 3.61 20.98 -21.40
CA ALA A 247 3.89 21.49 -22.74
C ALA A 247 2.72 21.34 -23.73
N GLY A 248 1.51 21.04 -23.24
CA GLY A 248 0.32 20.79 -24.04
C GLY A 248 -0.55 22.04 -24.29
N ASP A 249 -1.38 21.94 -25.32
CA ASP A 249 -2.39 22.95 -25.65
C ASP A 249 -3.53 22.93 -24.62
N PRO A 250 -3.86 24.06 -23.95
CA PRO A 250 -4.92 24.12 -22.94
C PRO A 250 -6.34 23.85 -23.50
N GLU A 251 -6.53 23.92 -24.82
CA GLU A 251 -7.84 23.65 -25.45
C GLU A 251 -8.17 22.16 -25.56
N GLN A 252 -7.15 21.29 -25.54
CA GLN A 252 -7.31 19.83 -25.61
C GLN A 252 -6.24 19.15 -24.76
N VAL A 253 -6.55 18.95 -23.48
CA VAL A 253 -5.62 18.35 -22.53
C VAL A 253 -5.91 16.87 -22.31
N VAL A 254 -4.88 16.16 -21.82
CA VAL A 254 -5.01 14.82 -21.25
C VAL A 254 -4.70 14.91 -19.76
N GLY A 255 -5.58 14.35 -18.93
CA GLY A 255 -5.43 14.29 -17.48
C GLY A 255 -4.51 13.16 -17.04
N TYR A 256 -3.72 13.40 -15.99
CA TYR A 256 -2.77 12.45 -15.43
C TYR A 256 -2.89 12.45 -13.91
N ALA A 257 -2.94 11.25 -13.32
CA ALA A 257 -2.85 11.13 -11.88
C ALA A 257 -2.06 9.90 -11.48
N ALA A 258 -1.37 10.03 -10.35
CA ALA A 258 -0.65 8.95 -9.70
C ALA A 258 -1.28 8.67 -8.34
N PHE A 259 -1.49 7.40 -8.03
CA PHE A 259 -2.06 6.97 -6.75
C PHE A 259 -1.22 5.85 -6.14
N ALA A 260 -1.15 5.83 -4.81
CA ALA A 260 -0.65 4.72 -4.03
C ALA A 260 -1.76 4.09 -3.21
N PHE A 261 -1.81 2.77 -3.17
CA PHE A 261 -2.71 1.99 -2.33
C PHE A 261 -1.87 1.31 -1.26
N THR A 262 -2.09 1.69 -0.01
CA THR A 262 -1.37 1.12 1.14
C THR A 262 -2.36 0.40 2.02
N ALA A 263 -1.94 -0.66 2.71
CA ALA A 263 -2.76 -1.18 3.79
C ALA A 263 -2.99 -0.04 4.80
N ALA A 264 -4.17 0.00 5.41
CA ALA A 264 -4.40 0.89 6.54
C ALA A 264 -3.19 0.83 7.47
N ALA A 265 -2.75 1.98 7.98
CA ALA A 265 -1.79 1.99 9.06
C ALA A 265 -2.37 1.12 10.19
N SER A 266 -1.95 -0.13 10.26
CA SER A 266 -1.83 -0.77 11.56
C SER A 266 -0.94 0.18 12.35
N PRO A 267 -1.33 0.61 13.55
CA PRO A 267 -0.50 1.54 14.31
C PRO A 267 0.92 0.98 14.43
N GLY A 268 1.84 1.63 13.70
CA GLY A 268 3.29 1.48 13.77
C GLY A 268 3.91 0.35 12.93
N LYS A 269 5.00 0.70 12.22
CA LYS A 269 6.15 -0.20 12.01
C LYS A 269 7.50 0.50 11.79
N SER A 270 7.57 1.81 11.50
CA SER A 270 8.87 2.47 11.24
C SER A 270 9.42 3.33 12.39
N ARG A 271 8.58 3.75 13.36
CA ARG A 271 9.04 4.33 14.65
C ARG A 271 9.21 3.28 15.76
N LYS A 272 8.87 2.02 15.48
CA LYS A 272 8.62 0.99 16.48
C LYS A 272 9.86 0.41 17.15
N VAL A 273 11.04 0.33 16.55
CA VAL A 273 12.12 -0.43 17.23
C VAL A 273 12.68 0.30 18.46
N GLU A 274 12.90 1.63 18.38
CA GLU A 274 13.38 2.42 19.52
C GLU A 274 12.25 2.86 20.45
N ALA A 275 11.07 3.20 19.90
CA ALA A 275 9.89 3.53 20.71
C ALA A 275 9.28 2.30 21.38
N ASP A 276 9.23 1.12 20.74
CA ASP A 276 8.73 -0.12 21.37
C ASP A 276 9.68 -0.55 22.49
N GLN A 277 10.99 -0.34 22.40
CA GLN A 277 11.86 -0.66 23.53
C GLN A 277 11.57 0.26 24.73
N ALA A 278 11.46 1.57 24.50
CA ALA A 278 11.09 2.53 25.53
C ALA A 278 9.65 2.31 26.06
N GLU A 279 8.70 1.89 25.21
CA GLU A 279 7.31 1.65 25.57
C GLU A 279 7.11 0.28 26.24
N ALA A 280 7.86 -0.76 25.85
CA ALA A 280 7.91 -2.02 26.60
C ALA A 280 8.59 -1.83 27.96
N GLU A 281 9.62 -0.99 28.07
CA GLU A 281 10.24 -0.63 29.36
C GLU A 281 9.24 0.13 30.26
N LYS A 282 8.45 1.04 29.69
CA LYS A 282 7.33 1.70 30.41
C LYS A 282 6.27 0.68 30.84
N GLY A 283 5.84 -0.20 29.93
CA GLY A 283 4.86 -1.26 30.22
C GLY A 283 5.33 -2.19 31.34
N ALA A 284 6.56 -2.71 31.26
CA ALA A 284 7.15 -3.55 32.29
C ALA A 284 7.24 -2.84 33.65
N SER A 285 7.54 -1.54 33.64
CA SER A 285 7.57 -0.71 34.85
C SER A 285 6.17 -0.57 35.48
N LEU A 286 5.11 -0.39 34.68
CA LEU A 286 3.73 -0.32 35.17
C LEU A 286 3.22 -1.67 35.69
N LEU A 287 3.56 -2.78 35.02
CA LEU A 287 3.23 -4.13 35.50
C LEU A 287 3.91 -4.42 36.84
N THR A 288 5.19 -4.04 36.97
CA THR A 288 5.94 -4.16 38.23
C THR A 288 5.30 -3.31 39.34
N LEU A 289 4.87 -2.09 39.01
CA LEU A 289 4.19 -1.18 39.92
C LEU A 289 2.85 -1.76 40.42
N ALA A 290 2.01 -2.22 39.50
CA ALA A 290 0.71 -2.81 39.80
C ALA A 290 0.86 -4.06 40.68
N ARG A 291 1.79 -4.96 40.31
CA ARG A 291 2.08 -6.18 41.06
C ARG A 291 2.59 -5.88 42.47
N ALA A 292 3.53 -4.94 42.61
CA ALA A 292 4.03 -4.51 43.91
C ALA A 292 2.95 -3.88 44.78
N GLU A 293 2.00 -3.14 44.19
CA GLU A 293 0.91 -2.53 44.94
C GLU A 293 -0.07 -3.56 45.52
N ILE A 294 -0.37 -4.63 44.75
CA ILE A 294 -1.16 -5.76 45.25
C ILE A 294 -0.42 -6.49 46.37
N ALA A 295 0.89 -6.70 46.21
CA ALA A 295 1.72 -7.42 47.18
C ALA A 295 1.73 -6.77 48.58
N LYS A 296 1.70 -5.43 48.65
CA LYS A 296 1.67 -4.69 49.92
C LYS A 296 0.48 -5.06 50.82
N GLN A 297 -0.62 -5.54 50.24
CA GLN A 297 -1.78 -5.98 51.03
C GLN A 297 -1.52 -7.30 51.77
N PHE A 298 -0.56 -8.10 51.32
CA PHE A 298 -0.24 -9.40 51.91
C PHE A 298 1.03 -9.39 52.77
N TRP A 299 1.98 -8.51 52.45
CA TRP A 299 3.27 -8.43 53.14
C TRP A 299 3.61 -6.99 53.50
N ALA A 300 3.90 -6.76 54.78
CA ALA A 300 4.44 -5.50 55.27
C ALA A 300 5.89 -5.30 54.76
N HIS A 301 6.26 -4.07 54.41
CA HIS A 301 7.62 -3.62 54.07
C HIS A 301 8.22 -4.12 52.74
N LEU A 302 7.41 -4.34 51.71
CA LEU A 302 7.95 -4.60 50.37
C LEU A 302 8.58 -3.34 49.74
N PRO A 303 9.71 -3.48 49.02
CA PRO A 303 10.31 -2.37 48.29
C PRO A 303 9.32 -1.82 47.26
N VAL A 304 9.08 -0.52 47.33
CA VAL A 304 8.22 0.17 46.35
C VAL A 304 9.06 0.49 45.13
N PRO A 305 8.66 0.06 43.92
CA PRO A 305 9.35 0.46 42.70
C PRO A 305 9.42 2.00 42.62
N SER A 306 10.59 2.54 42.28
CA SER A 306 10.78 3.99 42.12
C SER A 306 9.86 4.50 41.01
N ALA A 307 9.04 5.49 41.33
CA ALA A 307 8.17 6.13 40.33
C ALA A 307 9.05 6.85 39.30
N GLN A 308 8.83 6.56 38.03
CA GLN A 308 9.52 7.24 36.94
C GLN A 308 8.85 8.59 36.64
N PRO A 309 9.57 9.64 36.20
CA PRO A 309 9.00 10.98 36.00
C PRO A 309 7.75 11.00 35.10
N TRP A 310 7.73 10.18 34.05
CA TRP A 310 6.59 10.07 33.13
C TRP A 310 5.33 9.45 33.75
N MET A 311 5.44 8.77 34.91
CA MET A 311 4.27 8.27 35.65
C MET A 311 3.49 9.37 36.37
N ALA A 312 4.06 10.58 36.47
CA ALA A 312 3.40 11.74 37.07
C ALA A 312 2.45 12.45 36.07
N GLU A 313 2.54 12.14 34.78
CA GLU A 313 1.65 12.69 33.76
C GLU A 313 0.25 12.06 33.85
N PRO A 314 -0.83 12.81 33.51
CA PRO A 314 -2.18 12.26 33.49
C PRO A 314 -2.30 11.04 32.57
N GLY A 315 -2.89 9.96 33.07
CA GLY A 315 -3.12 8.75 32.28
C GLY A 315 -4.28 7.92 32.81
N ALA A 316 -4.89 7.17 31.89
CA ALA A 316 -5.93 6.20 32.19
C ALA A 316 -5.34 4.79 32.04
N SER A 317 -5.76 3.86 32.89
CA SER A 317 -5.27 2.48 32.88
C SER A 317 -6.40 1.48 33.09
N PHE A 318 -6.21 0.28 32.54
CA PHE A 318 -6.95 -0.91 32.92
C PHE A 318 -5.97 -1.92 33.45
N VAL A 319 -6.20 -2.37 34.69
CA VAL A 319 -5.41 -3.44 35.28
C VAL A 319 -6.21 -4.73 35.21
N THR A 320 -5.68 -5.70 34.49
CA THR A 320 -6.29 -7.02 34.33
C THR A 320 -5.47 -8.03 35.11
N LEU A 321 -6.14 -8.87 35.87
CA LEU A 321 -5.54 -10.01 36.57
C LEU A 321 -5.96 -11.28 35.86
N THR A 322 -5.00 -12.16 35.60
CA THR A 322 -5.28 -13.49 35.07
C THR A 322 -4.70 -14.57 35.98
N ARG A 323 -5.38 -15.70 36.08
CA ARG A 323 -4.91 -16.89 36.80
C ARG A 323 -5.06 -18.09 35.88
N GLN A 324 -3.98 -18.80 35.59
CA GLN A 324 -3.96 -19.92 34.63
C GLN A 324 -4.54 -19.55 33.24
N GLY A 325 -4.40 -18.29 32.83
CA GLY A 325 -4.93 -17.78 31.55
C GLY A 325 -6.39 -17.33 31.60
N GLU A 326 -7.11 -17.55 32.71
CA GLU A 326 -8.48 -17.08 32.90
C GLU A 326 -8.54 -15.73 33.63
N LEU A 327 -9.57 -14.94 33.34
CA LEU A 327 -9.78 -13.63 33.97
C LEU A 327 -10.06 -13.78 35.47
N ARG A 328 -9.30 -13.05 36.30
CA ARG A 328 -9.39 -13.06 37.78
C ARG A 328 -9.78 -11.71 38.39
N GLY A 329 -9.76 -10.65 37.59
CA GLY A 329 -10.17 -9.29 37.95
C GLY A 329 -9.83 -8.33 36.82
N CYS A 330 -10.64 -7.30 36.58
CA CYS A 330 -10.30 -6.26 35.61
C CYS A 330 -11.05 -4.98 35.95
N ILE A 331 -10.31 -3.95 36.35
CA ILE A 331 -10.83 -2.63 36.67
C ILE A 331 -9.94 -1.58 36.00
N GLY A 332 -10.57 -0.52 35.50
CA GLY A 332 -9.87 0.59 34.90
C GLY A 332 -10.69 1.86 34.88
N THR A 333 -10.06 2.89 34.37
CA THR A 333 -10.63 4.22 34.19
C THR A 333 -10.60 4.56 32.70
N LEU A 334 -11.64 5.22 32.19
CA LEU A 334 -11.76 5.55 30.77
C LEU A 334 -11.11 6.91 30.42
N GLU A 335 -10.97 7.79 31.41
CA GLU A 335 -10.47 9.14 31.22
C GLU A 335 -9.28 9.42 32.14
N ALA A 336 -8.28 10.11 31.58
CA ALA A 336 -7.06 10.49 32.29
C ALA A 336 -7.32 11.68 33.24
N HIS A 337 -7.77 11.37 34.46
CA HIS A 337 -8.13 12.37 35.48
C HIS A 337 -7.13 12.43 36.65
N ARG A 338 -6.11 11.57 36.66
CA ARG A 338 -5.05 11.54 37.67
C ARG A 338 -3.72 11.05 37.07
N PRO A 339 -2.58 11.19 37.76
CA PRO A 339 -1.31 10.67 37.30
C PRO A 339 -1.35 9.17 37.00
N LEU A 340 -0.77 8.72 35.89
CA LEU A 340 -0.81 7.34 35.42
C LEU A 340 -0.31 6.33 36.47
N GLY A 341 0.78 6.65 37.17
CA GLY A 341 1.31 5.76 38.20
C GLY A 341 0.37 5.60 39.40
N LEU A 342 -0.42 6.62 39.72
CA LEU A 342 -1.44 6.56 40.76
C LEU A 342 -2.67 5.78 40.26
N ASP A 343 -3.09 6.01 39.02
CA ASP A 343 -4.23 5.33 38.40
C ASP A 343 -3.99 3.81 38.33
N VAL A 344 -2.80 3.38 37.89
CA VAL A 344 -2.40 1.96 37.86
C VAL A 344 -2.44 1.31 39.25
N ARG A 345 -1.96 2.01 40.29
CA ARG A 345 -1.98 1.49 41.68
C ARG A 345 -3.41 1.28 42.17
N GLU A 346 -4.27 2.27 41.97
CA GLU A 346 -5.67 2.22 42.41
C GLU A 346 -6.46 1.14 41.68
N ASN A 347 -6.28 1.04 40.36
CA ASN A 347 -6.92 0.03 39.54
C ASN A 347 -6.39 -1.38 39.82
N ALA A 348 -5.11 -1.53 40.18
CA ALA A 348 -4.55 -2.82 40.61
C ALA A 348 -5.19 -3.32 41.91
N LEU A 349 -5.32 -2.43 42.91
CA LEU A 349 -6.02 -2.77 44.15
C LEU A 349 -7.51 -3.03 43.91
N ALA A 350 -8.14 -2.26 43.02
CA ALA A 350 -9.54 -2.48 42.68
C ALA A 350 -9.76 -3.81 41.95
N ALA A 351 -8.95 -4.14 40.94
CA ALA A 351 -9.02 -5.41 40.23
C ALA A 351 -8.77 -6.62 41.15
N ALA A 352 -7.85 -6.49 42.12
CA ALA A 352 -7.51 -7.57 43.04
C ALA A 352 -8.53 -7.78 44.16
N PHE A 353 -9.13 -6.71 44.70
CA PHE A 353 -9.87 -6.78 45.97
C PHE A 353 -11.28 -6.18 45.92
N ARG A 354 -11.64 -5.45 44.86
CA ARG A 354 -12.90 -4.69 44.76
C ARG A 354 -13.69 -4.96 43.48
N ASP A 355 -13.23 -5.84 42.59
CA ASP A 355 -13.99 -6.25 41.41
C ASP A 355 -15.18 -7.11 41.85
N PRO A 356 -16.44 -6.65 41.67
CA PRO A 356 -17.62 -7.34 42.21
C PRO A 356 -17.87 -8.72 41.58
N ARG A 357 -17.21 -9.03 40.46
CA ARG A 357 -17.33 -10.32 39.77
C ARG A 357 -16.50 -11.42 40.43
N PHE A 358 -15.54 -11.06 41.29
CA PHE A 358 -14.58 -12.01 41.86
C PHE A 358 -14.42 -11.81 43.36
N MET A 359 -14.11 -12.89 44.08
CA MET A 359 -13.74 -12.78 45.49
C MET A 359 -12.40 -12.02 45.63
N PRO A 360 -12.20 -11.25 46.72
CA PRO A 360 -10.92 -10.60 46.98
C PRO A 360 -9.76 -11.60 46.93
N LEU A 361 -8.66 -11.20 46.28
CA LEU A 361 -7.50 -12.06 46.08
C LEU A 361 -6.95 -12.56 47.41
N ALA A 362 -6.76 -13.87 47.56
CA ALA A 362 -6.13 -14.44 48.74
C ALA A 362 -4.60 -14.48 48.59
N ARG A 363 -3.88 -14.42 49.71
CA ARG A 363 -2.41 -14.46 49.73
C ARG A 363 -1.83 -15.68 48.99
N ALA A 364 -2.48 -16.84 49.08
CA ALA A 364 -2.03 -18.06 48.41
C ALA A 364 -2.19 -18.02 46.88
N GLU A 365 -2.99 -17.10 46.33
CA GLU A 365 -3.21 -16.97 44.89
C GLU A 365 -2.21 -16.01 44.22
N TYR A 366 -1.45 -15.23 45.01
CA TYR A 366 -0.65 -14.12 44.47
C TYR A 366 0.42 -14.58 43.46
N ASP A 367 1.08 -15.70 43.72
CA ASP A 367 2.13 -16.23 42.83
C ASP A 367 1.55 -16.81 41.53
N ASP A 368 0.30 -17.28 41.55
CA ASP A 368 -0.42 -17.82 40.39
C ASP A 368 -1.07 -16.73 39.52
N VAL A 369 -1.25 -15.53 40.08
CA VAL A 369 -1.89 -14.41 39.39
C VAL A 369 -0.86 -13.61 38.62
N ARG A 370 -1.18 -13.30 37.36
CA ARG A 370 -0.44 -12.37 36.50
C ARG A 370 -1.22 -11.07 36.37
N VAL A 371 -0.49 -9.96 36.37
CA VAL A 371 -1.01 -8.63 36.03
C VAL A 371 -0.70 -8.35 34.57
#